data_AF-A0AAW9BVD8-F1
#
_entry.id   AF-A0AAW9BVD8-F1
#
_cell.length_a   1.000
_cell.length_b   1.000
_cell.length_c   1.000
_cell.angle_alpha   90.00
_cell.angle_beta   90.00
_cell.angle_gamma   90.00
#
_symmetry.space_group_name_H-M   'P 1'
#
loop_
_entity.id
_entity.type
_entity.pdbx_description
1 polymer ?
#
loop_
_entity_poly.entity_id
_entity_poly.type
_entity_poly.pdbx_seq_one_letter_code
_entity_poly.pdbx_strand_id
1 'polypeptide(L)'
;SPDSPYTPSLISFLTQSPRELSPRMPENVRAMKLALEALIKQEVISDYDANQIKDGRRVIDVRYVIRPHENFVKQVMASNKRKQQTELRAIKQGMIDHDIIDEPQRKGR
;
A
#
# COMPACT_ATOMS: atom_id res chain seq x y z
N SER A 1 -1.74 6.44 -8.73
CA SER A 1 -2.89 6.92 -9.53
C SER A 1 -3.78 5.71 -9.82
N PRO A 2 -5.03 5.90 -10.26
CA PRO A 2 -5.88 4.81 -10.76
C PRO A 2 -5.18 3.97 -11.84
N ASP A 3 -4.30 4.60 -12.63
CA ASP A 3 -3.55 3.99 -13.74
C ASP A 3 -2.35 3.12 -13.30
N SER A 4 -2.03 3.10 -12.00
CA SER A 4 -0.96 2.29 -11.44
C SER A 4 -1.51 1.52 -10.22
N PRO A 5 -2.22 0.40 -10.45
CA PRO A 5 -2.77 -0.40 -9.36
C PRO A 5 -1.65 -0.94 -8.47
N TYR A 6 -1.95 -1.12 -7.19
CA TYR A 6 -1.02 -1.76 -6.27
C TYR A 6 -1.13 -3.27 -6.43
N THR A 7 -0.01 -3.96 -6.72
CA THR A 7 -0.03 -5.39 -7.07
C THR A 7 0.79 -6.26 -6.11
N PRO A 8 0.41 -6.38 -4.83
CA PRO A 8 1.17 -7.17 -3.87
C PRO A 8 0.98 -8.68 -4.09
N SER A 9 2.03 -9.45 -3.82
CA SER A 9 1.95 -10.90 -3.54
C SER A 9 1.48 -11.09 -2.10
N LEU A 10 0.61 -12.09 -1.88
CA LEU A 10 0.09 -12.43 -0.56
C LEU A 10 1.20 -12.81 0.41
N ILE A 11 2.11 -13.68 -0.01
CA ILE A 11 3.25 -14.09 0.81
C ILE A 11 4.11 -12.88 1.11
N SER A 12 4.55 -12.14 0.07
CA SER A 12 5.43 -10.99 0.26
C SER A 12 4.84 -9.96 1.23
N PHE A 13 3.53 -9.74 1.16
CA PHE A 13 2.83 -8.80 2.03
C PHE A 13 2.71 -9.31 3.47
N LEU A 14 2.33 -10.58 3.67
CA LEU A 14 2.14 -11.15 5.00
C LEU A 14 3.47 -11.37 5.74
N THR A 15 4.55 -11.71 5.03
CA THR A 15 5.89 -11.83 5.64
C THR A 15 6.40 -10.49 6.18
N GLN A 16 5.98 -9.37 5.58
CA GLN A 16 6.31 -8.02 6.03
C GLN A 16 5.29 -7.46 7.05
N SER A 17 4.23 -8.21 7.33
CA SER A 17 3.15 -7.81 8.24
C SER A 17 3.40 -8.36 9.65
N PRO A 18 3.03 -7.63 10.71
CA PRO A 18 3.05 -8.14 12.10
C PRO A 18 2.20 -9.39 12.32
N ARG A 19 1.30 -9.70 11.38
CA ARG A 19 0.42 -10.87 11.43
C ARG A 19 1.13 -12.19 11.12
N GLU A 20 2.30 -12.13 10.49
CA GLU A 20 3.07 -13.27 10.00
C GLU A 20 2.27 -14.17 9.02
N LEU A 21 2.95 -15.11 8.36
CA LEU A 21 2.35 -16.02 7.39
C LEU A 21 1.84 -17.28 8.11
N SER A 22 0.54 -17.58 8.07
CA SER A 22 0.02 -18.87 8.58
C SER A 22 0.58 -20.03 7.75
N PRO A 23 0.87 -21.20 8.35
CA PRO A 23 1.24 -22.40 7.62
C PRO A 23 0.13 -22.89 6.67
N ARG A 24 -1.13 -22.46 6.88
CA ARG A 24 -2.28 -22.86 6.06
C ARG A 24 -2.67 -21.76 5.09
N MET A 25 -2.35 -21.96 3.81
CA MET A 25 -2.68 -21.00 2.75
C MET A 25 -4.16 -20.57 2.69
N PRO A 26 -5.17 -21.45 2.90
CA PRO A 26 -6.57 -21.02 2.92
C PRO A 26 -6.88 -19.98 4.00
N GLU A 27 -6.18 -20.02 5.13
CA GLU A 27 -6.36 -19.04 6.21
C GLU A 27 -5.78 -17.68 5.79
N ASN A 28 -4.60 -17.67 5.17
CA ASN A 28 -3.98 -16.46 4.62
C ASN A 28 -4.86 -15.80 3.55
N VAL A 29 -5.46 -16.60 2.67
CA VAL A 29 -6.37 -16.09 1.63
C VAL A 29 -7.65 -15.53 2.25
N ARG A 30 -8.25 -16.23 3.22
CA ARG A 30 -9.45 -15.76 3.93
C ARG A 30 -9.17 -14.46 4.69
N ALA A 31 -8.04 -14.41 5.38
CA ALA A 31 -7.53 -13.26 6.09
C ALA A 31 -7.42 -12.02 5.20
N MET A 32 -6.75 -12.16 4.06
CA MET A 32 -6.58 -11.08 3.10
C MET A 32 -7.92 -10.65 2.49
N LYS A 33 -8.78 -11.62 2.14
CA LYS A 33 -10.12 -11.35 1.62
C LYS A 33 -10.94 -10.47 2.57
N LEU A 34 -11.01 -10.83 3.86
CA LEU A 34 -11.75 -10.06 4.85
C LEU A 34 -11.20 -8.63 5.01
N ALA A 35 -9.89 -8.46 4.96
CA ALA A 35 -9.26 -7.15 5.02
C ALA A 35 -9.61 -6.30 3.79
N LEU A 36 -9.53 -6.87 2.58
CA LEU A 36 -9.88 -6.17 1.34
C LEU A 36 -11.37 -5.80 1.30
N GLU A 37 -12.26 -6.69 1.75
CA GLU A 37 -13.69 -6.39 1.87
C GLU A 37 -13.97 -5.24 2.85
N ALA A 38 -13.26 -5.19 3.97
CA ALA A 38 -13.36 -4.07 4.90
C ALA A 38 -12.90 -2.75 4.26
N LEU A 39 -11.83 -2.78 3.46
CA LEU A 39 -11.33 -1.60 2.73
C LEU A 39 -12.29 -1.14 1.62
N ILE A 40 -12.98 -2.06 0.94
CA ILE A 40 -14.05 -1.72 -0.01
C ILE A 40 -15.19 -1.02 0.73
N LYS A 41 -15.62 -1.59 1.86
CA LYS A 41 -16.72 -1.03 2.67
C LYS A 41 -16.40 0.38 3.18
N GLN A 42 -15.13 0.69 3.42
CA GLN A 42 -14.67 2.00 3.84
C GLN A 42 -14.37 2.97 2.67
N GLU A 43 -14.68 2.58 1.43
CA GLU A 43 -14.38 3.35 0.22
C GLU A 43 -12.90 3.73 0.09
N VAL A 44 -12.00 2.87 0.60
CA VAL A 44 -10.55 3.03 0.45
C VAL A 44 -10.09 2.45 -0.88
N ILE A 45 -10.61 1.28 -1.23
CA ILE A 45 -10.36 0.60 -2.51
C ILE A 45 -11.69 0.42 -3.25
N SER A 46 -11.67 0.52 -4.57
CA SER A 46 -12.87 0.27 -5.40
C SER A 46 -13.11 -1.23 -5.56
N ASP A 47 -12.06 -1.95 -5.95
CA ASP A 47 -12.11 -3.38 -6.22
C ASP A 47 -10.72 -4.01 -6.07
N TYR A 48 -10.69 -5.34 -6.21
CA TYR A 48 -9.47 -6.09 -6.36
C TYR A 48 -9.67 -7.33 -7.23
N ASP A 49 -8.62 -7.72 -7.96
CA ASP A 49 -8.53 -9.03 -8.60
C ASP A 49 -7.59 -9.94 -7.81
N ALA A 50 -7.92 -11.24 -7.74
CA ALA A 50 -7.12 -12.24 -7.03
C ALA A 50 -6.68 -13.37 -7.98
N ASN A 51 -5.39 -13.39 -8.32
CA ASN A 51 -4.80 -14.38 -9.21
C ASN A 51 -4.05 -15.43 -8.40
N GLN A 52 -4.60 -16.64 -8.32
CA GLN A 52 -3.97 -17.75 -7.59
C GLN A 52 -2.82 -18.34 -8.40
N ILE A 53 -1.65 -18.41 -7.77
CA ILE A 53 -0.47 -19.10 -8.30
C ILE A 53 -0.47 -20.51 -7.70
N LYS A 54 -0.47 -21.52 -8.57
CA LYS A 54 -0.61 -22.93 -8.20
C LYS A 54 0.61 -23.74 -8.62
N ASP A 55 0.92 -24.73 -7.81
CA ASP A 55 1.87 -25.80 -8.07
C ASP A 55 1.11 -27.13 -8.00
N GLY A 56 0.75 -27.65 -9.18
CA GLY A 56 -0.20 -28.75 -9.33
C GLY A 56 -1.57 -28.43 -8.70
N ARG A 57 -1.96 -29.21 -7.67
CA ARG A 57 -3.23 -29.01 -6.93
C ARG A 57 -3.11 -28.01 -5.78
N ARG A 58 -1.89 -27.60 -5.40
CA ARG A 58 -1.63 -26.74 -4.24
C ARG A 58 -1.55 -25.28 -4.65
N VAL A 59 -2.23 -24.40 -3.92
CA VAL A 59 -2.04 -22.94 -4.05
C VAL A 59 -0.76 -22.58 -3.30
N ILE A 60 0.20 -21.99 -4.01
CA ILE A 60 1.49 -21.58 -3.43
C ILE A 60 1.54 -20.09 -3.13
N ASP A 61 0.81 -19.25 -3.86
CA ASP A 61 0.72 -17.80 -3.61
C ASP A 61 -0.54 -17.23 -4.24
N VAL A 62 -0.89 -15.99 -3.90
CA VAL A 62 -1.96 -15.21 -4.55
C VAL A 62 -1.44 -13.83 -4.88
N ARG A 63 -1.51 -13.43 -6.16
CA ARG A 63 -1.20 -12.08 -6.62
C ARG A 63 -2.47 -11.26 -6.67
N TYR A 64 -2.51 -10.17 -5.92
CA TYR A 64 -3.62 -9.24 -5.93
C TYR A 64 -3.35 -8.07 -6.88
N VAL A 65 -4.40 -7.54 -7.49
CA VAL A 65 -4.39 -6.25 -8.18
C VAL A 65 -5.42 -5.39 -7.48
N ILE A 66 -4.98 -4.36 -6.75
CA ILE A 66 -5.83 -3.52 -5.90
C ILE A 66 -5.97 -2.15 -6.57
N ARG A 67 -7.23 -1.74 -6.80
CA ARG A 67 -7.53 -0.43 -7.40
C ARG A 67 -8.04 0.52 -6.31
N PRO A 68 -7.40 1.69 -6.13
CA PRO A 68 -7.82 2.63 -5.09
C PRO A 68 -9.15 3.30 -5.48
N HIS A 69 -9.95 3.63 -4.47
CA HIS A 69 -11.19 4.38 -4.69
C HIS A 69 -10.92 5.86 -4.96
N GLU A 70 -11.70 6.49 -5.83
CA GLU A 70 -11.48 7.90 -6.20
C GLU A 70 -11.56 8.84 -5.00
N ASN A 71 -12.50 8.60 -4.08
CA ASN A 71 -12.66 9.42 -2.88
C ASN A 71 -11.40 9.37 -2.01
N PHE A 72 -10.84 8.17 -1.85
CA PHE A 72 -9.60 7.97 -1.11
C PHE A 72 -8.42 8.67 -1.79
N VAL A 73 -8.27 8.56 -3.11
CA VAL A 73 -7.21 9.25 -3.86
C VAL A 73 -7.30 10.77 -3.66
N LYS A 74 -8.50 11.35 -3.82
CA LYS A 74 -8.74 12.80 -3.61
C LYS A 74 -8.37 13.21 -2.18
N GLN A 75 -8.76 12.41 -1.19
CA GLN A 75 -8.51 12.70 0.22
C GLN A 75 -7.01 12.63 0.57
N VAL A 76 -6.29 11.63 0.06
CA VAL A 76 -4.84 11.48 0.25
C VAL A 76 -4.09 12.62 -0.43
N MET A 77 -4.44 12.97 -1.67
CA MET A 77 -3.83 14.11 -2.38
C MET A 77 -4.02 15.42 -1.60
N ALA A 78 -5.23 15.68 -1.11
CA ALA A 78 -5.51 16.86 -0.29
C ALA A 78 -4.72 16.85 1.03
N SER A 79 -4.59 15.69 1.67
CA SER A 79 -3.81 15.52 2.90
C SER A 79 -2.31 15.77 2.68
N ASN A 80 -1.75 15.19 1.63
CA ASN A 80 -0.34 15.38 1.26
C ASN A 80 -0.05 16.84 0.92
N LYS A 81 -0.96 17.50 0.17
CA LYS A 81 -0.85 18.94 -0.12
C LYS A 81 -0.86 19.78 1.15
N ARG A 82 -1.71 19.46 2.14
CA ARG A 82 -1.72 20.14 3.44
C ARG A 82 -0.41 19.92 4.21
N LYS A 83 0.11 18.68 4.26
CA LYS A 83 1.39 18.37 4.91
C LYS A 83 2.53 19.20 4.32
N GLN A 84 2.65 19.18 2.98
CA GLN A 84 3.66 19.97 2.28
C GLN A 84 3.52 21.47 2.56
N GLN A 85 2.30 22.00 2.61
CA GLN A 85 2.08 23.41 2.97
C GLN A 85 2.47 23.72 4.42
N THR A 86 2.20 22.81 5.36
CA THR A 86 2.61 22.95 6.76
C THR A 86 4.13 22.91 6.89
N GLU A 87 4.80 21.99 6.20
CA GLU A 87 6.27 21.89 6.17
C GLU A 87 6.89 23.14 5.57
N LEU A 88 6.40 23.61 4.42
CA LEU A 88 6.87 24.86 3.78
C LEU A 88 6.66 26.08 4.68
N ARG A 89 5.55 26.13 5.43
CA ARG A 89 5.31 27.20 6.41
C ARG A 89 6.29 27.10 7.57
N ALA A 90 6.54 25.90 8.10
CA ALA A 90 7.49 25.68 9.19
C ALA A 90 8.94 26.06 8.79
N ILE A 91 9.35 25.73 7.56
CA ILE A 91 10.62 26.16 6.97
C ILE A 91 10.66 27.69 6.85
N LYS A 92 9.61 28.31 6.30
CA LYS A 92 9.51 29.77 6.16
C LYS A 92 9.50 30.51 7.50
N GLN A 93 9.01 29.87 8.56
CA GLN A 93 9.00 30.41 9.92
C GLN A 93 10.29 30.12 10.72
N GLY A 94 11.30 29.52 10.08
CA GLY A 94 12.61 29.28 10.69
C GLY A 94 12.61 28.18 11.76
N MET A 95 11.63 27.27 11.73
CA MET A 95 11.50 26.18 12.71
C MET A 95 12.18 24.88 12.28
N ILE A 96 12.69 24.80 11.04
CA ILE A 96 13.43 23.65 10.48
C ILE A 96 14.60 24.21 9.66
N ASP A 97 15.83 23.85 10.03
CA ASP A 97 17.04 24.21 9.28
C ASP A 97 17.07 23.48 7.93
N HIS A 98 17.57 24.19 6.91
CA HIS A 98 17.56 23.80 5.50
C HIS A 98 18.43 22.56 5.17
N ASP A 99 19.19 22.05 6.15
CA ASP A 99 20.22 21.02 5.99
C ASP A 99 19.71 19.57 6.18
N ILE A 100 18.44 19.37 6.51
CA ILE A 100 17.86 18.01 6.68
C ILE A 100 17.27 17.46 5.36
N ILE A 101 17.18 18.29 4.31
CA ILE A 101 16.46 17.93 3.08
C ILE A 101 17.36 18.07 1.83
N ASP A 102 18.40 17.25 1.71
CA ASP A 102 18.72 16.54 0.46
C ASP A 102 19.98 15.70 0.63
N GLU A 103 19.80 14.38 0.82
CA GLU A 103 20.78 13.43 0.31
C GLU A 103 20.06 12.50 -0.66
N PRO A 104 20.07 12.80 -1.98
CA PRO A 104 19.67 11.81 -2.96
C PRO A 104 20.69 10.68 -2.90
N GLN A 105 20.25 9.50 -2.47
CA GLN A 105 21.01 8.25 -2.57
C GLN A 105 21.44 8.06 -4.04
N ARG A 106 22.64 8.52 -4.38
CA ARG A 106 23.31 8.26 -5.65
C ARG A 106 23.48 6.75 -5.75
N LYS A 107 22.66 6.10 -6.57
CA LYS A 107 22.91 4.73 -7.04
C LYS A 107 24.32 4.69 -7.64
N GLY A 108 25.16 3.85 -7.04
CA GLY A 108 26.49 3.51 -7.52
C GLY A 108 26.44 2.90 -8.93
N ARG A 109 27.54 3.13 -9.64
CA ARG A 109 27.88 2.62 -10.98
C ARG A 109 27.79 1.10 -11.07
#